data_AF-A0A7X3R5C8-F1
#
_entry.id   AF-A0A7X3R5C8-F1
#
_cell.length_a   1.000
_cell.length_b   1.000
_cell.length_c   1.000
_cell.angle_alpha   90.00
_cell.angle_beta   90.00
_cell.angle_gamma   90.00
#
_symmetry.space_group_name_H-M   'P 1'
#
loop_
_entity.id
_entity.type
_entity.pdbx_description
1 polymer ?
#
loop_
_entity_poly.entity_id
_entity_poly.type
_entity_poly.pdbx_seq_one_letter_code
_entity_poly.pdbx_strand_id
1 'polypeptide(L)'
;HYGAERFVELMREQNRTGLDSIWPDAEDVPAFRRRVTGAIAEIAEANRGRRVVVACHAGVINHFLAEALSSSVDQMFPLHHTSITTVRVDGDRQAVLSVNDFAHVHAVQSSRNDLNG
;
A
#
# COMPACT_ATOMS: atom_id res chain seq x y z
N HIS A 1 15.52 12.09 -13.27
CA HIS A 1 16.20 11.50 -12.11
C HIS A 1 16.83 12.60 -11.27
N TYR A 2 16.29 12.84 -10.08
CA TYR A 2 16.87 13.74 -9.09
C TYR A 2 18.01 13.04 -8.32
N GLY A 3 18.98 13.81 -7.82
CA GLY A 3 20.10 13.28 -7.05
C GLY A 3 19.70 12.67 -5.71
N ALA A 4 20.61 11.93 -5.07
CA ALA A 4 20.35 11.20 -3.82
C ALA A 4 19.82 12.09 -2.68
N GLU A 5 20.34 13.32 -2.54
CA GLU A 5 19.88 14.27 -1.52
C GLU A 5 18.41 14.65 -1.72
N ARG A 6 18.01 14.95 -2.96
CA ARG A 6 16.61 15.28 -3.30
C ARG A 6 15.70 14.09 -3.10
N PHE A 7 16.17 12.88 -3.40
CA PHE A 7 15.40 11.66 -3.14
C PHE A 7 15.10 11.49 -1.64
N VAL A 8 16.10 11.68 -0.78
CA VAL A 8 15.93 11.58 0.69
C VAL A 8 14.98 12.67 1.22
N GLU A 9 15.07 13.89 0.68
CA GLU A 9 14.15 14.99 1.01
C GLU A 9 12.70 14.61 0.69
N LEU A 10 12.44 14.12 -0.52
CA LEU A 10 11.12 13.67 -0.96
C LEU A 10 10.60 12.50 -0.13
N MET A 11 11.44 11.51 0.17
CA MET A 11 11.08 10.41 1.09
C MET A 11 10.62 10.92 2.45
N ARG A 12 11.35 11.86 3.05
CA ARG A 12 10.97 12.46 4.34
C ARG A 12 9.65 13.22 4.24
N GLU A 13 9.44 13.94 3.15
CA GLU A 13 8.19 14.66 2.92
C GLU A 13 6.99 13.71 2.72
N GLN A 14 7.17 12.62 1.99
CA GLN A 14 6.16 11.56 1.87
C GLN A 14 5.87 10.92 3.22
N ASN A 15 6.89 10.57 4.00
CA ASN A 15 6.69 10.01 5.34
C ASN A 15 5.93 10.97 6.27
N ARG A 16 6.12 12.29 6.11
CA ARG A 16 5.44 13.32 6.89
C ARG A 16 3.99 13.55 6.45
N THR A 17 3.73 13.53 5.15
CA THR A 17 2.42 13.90 4.58
C THR A 17 1.54 12.70 4.26
N GLY A 18 2.15 11.55 4.01
CA GLY A 18 1.52 10.37 3.43
C GLY A 18 1.09 10.55 1.97
N LEU A 19 1.55 11.60 1.27
CA LEU A 19 1.07 11.92 -0.08
C LEU A 19 2.09 11.51 -1.15
N ASP A 20 1.62 10.85 -2.20
CA ASP A 20 2.44 10.45 -3.35
C ASP A 20 2.60 11.60 -4.36
N SER A 21 1.73 12.62 -4.31
CA SER A 21 1.80 13.81 -5.16
C SER A 21 3.04 14.68 -4.94
N ILE A 22 3.79 14.43 -3.87
CA ILE A 22 5.07 15.10 -3.60
C ILE A 22 6.16 14.67 -4.59
N TRP A 23 6.03 13.49 -5.20
CA TRP A 23 6.97 12.97 -6.17
C TRP A 23 6.77 13.65 -7.53
N PRO A 24 7.75 14.40 -8.05
CA PRO A 24 7.55 15.18 -9.28
C PRO A 24 7.25 14.35 -10.53
N ASP A 25 7.81 13.14 -10.57
CA ASP A 25 7.67 12.19 -11.69
C ASP A 25 6.67 11.06 -11.37
N ALA A 26 5.85 11.20 -10.31
CA ALA A 26 4.81 10.22 -10.03
C ALA A 26 3.74 10.22 -11.12
N GLU A 27 3.16 9.05 -11.34
CA GLU A 27 1.92 8.96 -12.11
C GLU A 27 0.78 9.70 -11.41
N ASP A 28 -0.30 10.00 -12.16
CA ASP A 28 -1.51 10.61 -11.60
C ASP A 28 -2.07 9.73 -10.47
N VAL A 29 -2.00 10.24 -9.24
CA VAL A 29 -2.38 9.51 -8.02
C VAL A 29 -3.84 9.02 -8.07
N PRO A 30 -4.83 9.83 -8.48
CA PRO A 30 -6.20 9.35 -8.69
C PRO A 30 -6.30 8.23 -9.75
N ALA A 31 -5.58 8.33 -10.87
CA ALA A 31 -5.56 7.28 -11.89
C ALA A 31 -4.93 5.98 -11.37
N PHE A 32 -3.85 6.08 -10.61
CA PHE A 32 -3.24 4.92 -9.95
C PHE A 32 -4.21 4.24 -9.01
N ARG A 33 -4.86 5.01 -8.12
CA ARG A 33 -5.86 4.48 -7.18
C ARG A 33 -6.99 3.76 -7.90
N ARG A 34 -7.57 4.38 -8.95
CA ARG A 34 -8.64 3.75 -9.77
C ARG A 34 -8.18 2.44 -10.42
N ARG A 35 -6.94 2.40 -10.92
CA ARG A 35 -6.37 1.20 -11.54
C ARG A 35 -6.17 0.08 -10.52
N VAL A 36 -5.68 0.41 -9.33
CA VAL A 36 -5.49 -0.54 -8.22
C VAL A 36 -6.83 -1.11 -7.75
N THR A 37 -7.80 -0.24 -7.46
CA THR A 37 -9.10 -0.66 -6.91
C THR A 37 -9.90 -1.44 -7.94
N GLY A 38 -9.88 -1.02 -9.21
CA GLY A 38 -10.49 -1.76 -10.32
C GLY A 38 -9.91 -3.17 -10.48
N ALA A 39 -8.58 -3.30 -10.49
CA ALA A 39 -7.94 -4.62 -10.61
C ALA A 39 -8.30 -5.56 -9.44
N ILE A 40 -8.35 -5.03 -8.21
CA ILE A 40 -8.73 -5.84 -7.04
C ILE A 40 -10.22 -6.21 -7.09
N ALA A 41 -11.09 -5.31 -7.53
CA ALA A 41 -12.50 -5.60 -7.72
C ALA A 41 -12.73 -6.71 -8.77
N GLU A 42 -12.03 -6.66 -9.90
CA GLU A 42 -12.08 -7.71 -10.93
C GLU A 42 -11.63 -9.07 -10.37
N ILE A 43 -10.53 -9.10 -9.59
CA ILE A 43 -10.04 -10.33 -8.94
C ILE A 43 -11.06 -10.87 -7.94
N ALA A 44 -11.63 -10.01 -7.10
CA ALA A 44 -12.62 -10.40 -6.10
C ALA A 44 -13.88 -10.97 -6.76
N GLU A 45 -14.33 -10.33 -7.84
CA GLU A 45 -15.51 -10.76 -8.58
C GLU A 45 -15.30 -12.13 -9.26
N ALA A 46 -14.17 -12.32 -9.94
CA ALA A 46 -13.82 -13.60 -10.54
C ALA A 46 -13.66 -14.75 -9.51
N ASN A 47 -13.55 -14.45 -8.22
CA ASN A 47 -13.27 -15.40 -7.15
C ASN A 47 -14.26 -15.33 -5.98
N ARG A 48 -15.53 -14.94 -6.21
CA ARG A 48 -16.56 -14.92 -5.16
C ARG A 48 -16.61 -16.21 -4.34
N GLY A 49 -16.65 -16.06 -3.02
CA GLY A 49 -16.68 -17.18 -2.07
C GLY A 49 -15.34 -17.91 -1.87
N ARG A 50 -14.27 -17.46 -2.51
CA ARG A 50 -12.92 -18.05 -2.38
C ARG A 50 -11.97 -17.12 -1.63
N ARG A 51 -10.81 -17.65 -1.25
CA ARG A 51 -9.67 -16.88 -0.77
C ARG A 51 -8.61 -16.83 -1.85
N VAL A 52 -8.15 -15.63 -2.16
CA VAL A 52 -7.07 -15.36 -3.12
C VAL A 52 -5.90 -14.69 -2.41
N VAL A 53 -4.71 -14.85 -2.98
CA VAL A 53 -3.50 -14.14 -2.54
C VAL A 53 -3.04 -13.26 -3.69
N VAL A 54 -2.80 -11.99 -3.40
CA VAL A 54 -2.25 -11.02 -4.37
C VAL A 54 -0.88 -10.59 -3.87
N ALA A 55 0.17 -10.96 -4.62
CA ALA A 55 1.52 -10.47 -4.39
C ALA A 55 1.70 -9.14 -5.11
N CYS A 56 1.98 -8.07 -4.37
CA CYS A 56 2.15 -6.72 -4.92
C CYS A 56 3.06 -5.87 -4.02
N HIS A 57 3.22 -4.59 -4.36
CA HIS A 57 4.08 -3.65 -3.65
C HIS A 57 3.33 -2.84 -2.60
N ALA A 58 4.06 -2.23 -1.66
CA ALA A 58 3.50 -1.42 -0.58
C ALA A 58 2.56 -0.31 -1.10
N GLY A 59 2.93 0.37 -2.20
CA GLY A 59 2.09 1.41 -2.80
C GLY A 59 0.73 0.89 -3.26
N VAL A 60 0.65 -0.32 -3.84
CA VAL A 60 -0.63 -0.93 -4.25
C VAL A 60 -1.50 -1.23 -3.02
N ILE A 61 -0.91 -1.82 -1.98
CA ILE A 61 -1.63 -2.16 -0.75
C ILE A 61 -2.14 -0.90 -0.06
N ASN A 62 -1.29 0.11 0.10
CA ASN A 62 -1.66 1.37 0.76
C ASN A 62 -2.75 2.13 -0.01
N HIS A 63 -2.68 2.19 -1.34
CA HIS A 63 -3.74 2.83 -2.15
C HIS A 63 -5.08 2.10 -2.08
N PHE A 64 -5.07 0.77 -2.04
CA PHE A 64 -6.29 -0.01 -1.83
C PHE A 64 -6.86 0.22 -0.42
N LEU A 65 -6.02 0.23 0.61
CA LEU A 65 -6.45 0.51 1.98
C LEU A 65 -6.95 1.94 2.16
N ALA A 66 -6.34 2.91 1.47
CA ALA A 66 -6.80 4.29 1.48
C ALA A 66 -8.22 4.42 0.91
N GLU A 67 -8.52 3.72 -0.19
CA GLU A 67 -9.90 3.65 -0.71
C GLU A 67 -10.84 2.95 0.29
N ALA A 68 -10.46 1.77 0.78
CA ALA A 68 -11.29 0.96 1.68
C ALA A 68 -11.61 1.67 3.01
N LEU A 69 -10.75 2.61 3.44
CA LEU A 69 -10.88 3.37 4.68
C LEU A 69 -11.30 4.83 4.45
N SER A 70 -11.62 5.22 3.20
CA SER A 70 -11.96 6.60 2.82
C SER A 70 -10.92 7.63 3.28
N SER A 71 -9.64 7.28 3.16
CA SER A 71 -8.51 8.09 3.60
C SER A 71 -8.16 9.19 2.59
N SER A 72 -7.71 10.34 3.11
CA SER A 72 -7.13 11.43 2.33
C SER A 72 -5.62 11.32 2.12
N VAL A 73 -4.95 10.34 2.74
CA VAL A 73 -3.52 10.07 2.58
C VAL A 73 -3.29 8.76 1.82
N ASP A 74 -2.24 8.75 1.00
CA ASP A 74 -1.91 7.66 0.10
C ASP A 74 -1.13 6.55 0.82
N GLN A 75 -0.14 6.91 1.65
CA GLN A 75 0.72 5.98 2.38
C GLN A 75 0.36 5.92 3.87
N MET A 76 -0.75 5.25 4.20
CA MET A 76 -1.26 5.16 5.57
C MET A 76 -0.42 4.30 6.51
N PHE A 77 0.16 3.21 5.99
CA PHE A 77 0.82 2.20 6.81
C PHE A 77 2.27 1.97 6.39
N PRO A 78 3.20 1.83 7.36
CA PRO A 78 4.58 1.45 7.09
C PRO A 78 4.68 -0.07 6.89
N LEU A 79 4.39 -0.53 5.67
CA LEU A 79 4.32 -1.95 5.32
C LEU A 79 5.71 -2.60 5.24
N HIS A 80 5.87 -3.75 5.89
CA HIS A 80 7.11 -4.53 5.84
C HIS A 80 7.12 -5.44 4.62
N HIS A 81 8.33 -5.74 4.14
CA HIS A 81 8.51 -6.75 3.10
C HIS A 81 7.90 -8.08 3.56
N THR A 82 7.23 -8.76 2.64
CA THR A 82 6.53 -10.04 2.90
C THR A 82 5.44 -9.99 3.96
N SER A 83 5.05 -8.81 4.45
CA SER A 83 3.92 -8.69 5.36
C SER A 83 2.59 -9.08 4.68
N ILE A 84 1.65 -9.54 5.49
CA ILE A 84 0.32 -9.96 5.06
C ILE A 84 -0.70 -8.92 5.53
N THR A 85 -1.48 -8.43 4.57
CA THR A 85 -2.67 -7.60 4.82
C THR A 85 -3.89 -8.41 4.39
N THR A 86 -4.87 -8.54 5.28
CA THR A 86 -6.09 -9.32 5.02
C THR A 86 -7.29 -8.41 4.95
N VAL A 87 -8.02 -8.45 3.83
CA VAL A 87 -9.26 -7.72 3.61
C VAL A 87 -10.34 -8.69 3.14
N ARG A 88 -11.57 -8.50 3.62
CA ARG A 88 -12.76 -9.15 3.07
C ARG A 88 -13.46 -8.18 2.13
N VAL A 89 -13.79 -8.66 0.94
CA VAL A 89 -14.51 -7.88 -0.08
C VAL A 89 -15.85 -8.55 -0.33
N ASP A 90 -16.93 -7.76 -0.34
CA ASP A 90 -18.29 -8.18 -0.69
C ASP A 90 -18.97 -7.06 -1.50
N GLY A 91 -19.02 -7.24 -2.82
CA GLY A 91 -19.35 -6.16 -3.75
C GLY A 91 -18.46 -4.94 -3.51
N ASP A 92 -19.08 -3.78 -3.32
CA ASP A 92 -18.37 -2.51 -3.07
C ASP A 92 -17.92 -2.33 -1.62
N ARG A 93 -18.17 -3.31 -0.75
CA ARG A 93 -17.79 -3.23 0.67
C ARG A 93 -16.46 -3.91 0.90
N GLN A 94 -15.53 -3.19 1.53
CA GLN A 94 -14.28 -3.75 2.03
C GLN A 94 -14.25 -3.69 3.56
N ALA A 95 -13.85 -4.79 4.19
CA ALA A 95 -13.59 -4.87 5.61
C ALA A 95 -12.14 -5.28 5.84
N VAL A 96 -11.33 -4.35 6.35
CA VAL A 96 -9.93 -4.59 6.69
C VAL A 96 -9.88 -5.43 7.98
N LEU A 97 -9.29 -6.62 7.90
CA LEU A 97 -9.21 -7.56 9.03
C LEU A 97 -7.85 -7.50 9.73
N SER A 98 -6.77 -7.38 8.96
CA SER A 98 -5.42 -7.18 9.47
C SER A 98 -4.59 -6.38 8.46
N VAL A 99 -3.63 -5.62 8.95
CA VAL A 99 -2.70 -4.85 8.13
C VAL A 99 -1.28 -5.14 8.62
N ASN A 100 -0.36 -5.39 7.68
CA ASN A 100 1.06 -5.49 7.98
C ASN A 100 1.42 -6.58 9.02
N ASP A 101 0.86 -7.79 8.88
CA ASP A 101 1.31 -8.94 9.69
C ASP A 101 2.58 -9.54 9.08
N PHE A 102 3.71 -9.32 9.74
CA PHE A 102 5.02 -9.86 9.35
C PHE A 102 5.58 -10.80 10.43
N ALA A 103 4.73 -11.35 11.30
CA ALA A 103 5.18 -12.15 12.43
C ALA A 103 6.02 -13.37 11.99
N HIS A 104 5.65 -13.95 10.85
CA HIS A 104 6.27 -15.13 10.24
C HIS A 104 7.72 -14.90 9.75
N VAL A 105 8.16 -13.65 9.60
CA VAL A 105 9.53 -13.32 9.15
C VAL A 105 10.42 -12.69 10.22
N HIS A 106 9.93 -12.53 11.46
CA HIS A 106 10.74 -11.92 12.54
C HIS A 106 12.10 -12.58 12.77
N ALA A 107 12.20 -13.90 12.58
CA ALA A 107 13.45 -14.64 12.76
C ALA A 107 14.54 -14.24 11.75
N VAL A 108 14.18 -13.67 10.60
CA VAL A 108 15.11 -13.31 9.51
C VAL A 108 15.11 -11.80 9.20
N GLN A 109 14.03 -11.08 9.50
CA GLN A 109 13.93 -9.63 9.38
C GLN A 109 14.06 -8.98 10.77
N SER A 110 15.29 -8.88 11.26
CA SER A 110 15.59 -8.40 12.61
C SER A 110 15.95 -6.91 12.71
N SER A 111 15.99 -6.18 11.60
CA SER A 111 16.30 -4.74 11.56
C SER A 111 15.44 -4.01 10.53
N ARG A 112 15.21 -2.71 10.74
CA ARG A 112 14.56 -1.78 9.80
C ARG A 112 15.63 -0.90 9.17
N ASN A 113 15.42 -0.47 7.93
CA ASN A 113 16.24 0.55 7.30
C ASN A 113 15.92 1.93 7.91
N ASP A 114 16.93 2.78 8.08
CA ASP A 114 16.85 4.12 8.67
C ASP A 114 15.96 5.09 7.88
N LEU A 115 15.62 4.76 6.62
CA LEU A 115 14.71 5.54 5.78
C LEU A 115 13.22 5.24 6.02
N ASN A 116 12.92 4.15 6.74
CA ASN A 116 11.55 3.70 7.05
C ASN A 116 11.18 3.95 8.53
N GLY A 117 11.94 4.82 9.21
CA GLY A 117 11.80 5.19 10.62
C GLY A 117 11.25 6.59 10.80
#